data_AF-A0A109WDX0-F1
#
_entry.id   AF-A0A109WDX0-F1
#
_cell.length_a   1.000
_cell.length_b   1.000
_cell.length_c   1.000
_cell.angle_alpha   90.00
_cell.angle_beta   90.00
_cell.angle_gamma   90.00
#
_symmetry.space_group_name_H-M   'P 1'
#
loop_
_entity.id
_entity.type
_entity.pdbx_description
1 polymer ?
#
loop_
_entity_poly.entity_id
_entity_poly.type
_entity_poly.pdbx_seq_one_letter_code
_entity_poly.pdbx_strand_id
1 'polypeptide(L)'
;MSKPIVAVVGRPNVGKSTLFNQIGKKRVSIVDDMPGVTRDRIYLDAEWLNHEFTIIDTGGIEFDESDHILRSMRSQAELAMEEADVILFLVDGRAGLTTSDEEVARLLRRTKKPVILAVNKIDSFEREALIYDFYSLGLGAPIPISASNAMNLGDLLDAVVAAFPEEPAESQETDEIAIAVVGRPNVGKSSLVNRLLGEERVIVSDVPGTTRDAIDTHFTKDGAKYLLIDTAGMRRKGKITLPVERYSVMRSLRAIDRAGVVLMVINAAEGILEQDTKIAGYVHESGKGVIIVVNKWDIFPEKNDKSTLRFTDDLREKLGFLQYAPVLYTSALTGQRVERVTELVKYVAEQQSMRIKTSVLNELIRDAVSVNPPPTKKGKQLKILFVTQVSIVPPTFIIFVNDPELMHFSYLRFIENRLRESFGFEGTPIRLVVRARKEEE
;
A
#
# COMPACT_ATOMS: atom_id res chain seq x y z
N MET A 1 -6.75 -5.42 8.03
CA MET A 1 -7.63 -4.24 7.94
C MET A 1 -6.95 -3.15 7.13
N SER A 2 -7.70 -2.29 6.43
CA SER A 2 -7.12 -1.16 5.70
C SER A 2 -6.66 -0.07 6.66
N LYS A 3 -5.45 0.46 6.46
CA LYS A 3 -4.96 1.62 7.20
C LYS A 3 -5.89 2.82 6.92
N PRO A 4 -6.27 3.61 7.95
CA PRO A 4 -7.01 4.85 7.74
C PRO A 4 -6.26 5.80 6.80
N ILE A 5 -7.00 6.51 5.95
CA ILE A 5 -6.43 7.46 5.00
C ILE A 5 -6.73 8.88 5.45
N VAL A 6 -5.68 9.70 5.55
CA VAL A 6 -5.76 11.12 5.91
C VAL A 6 -5.40 11.96 4.69
N ALA A 7 -6.37 12.70 4.14
CA ALA A 7 -6.11 13.59 3.01
C ALA A 7 -5.88 15.03 3.47
N VAL A 8 -4.75 15.62 3.07
CA VAL A 8 -4.45 17.04 3.34
C VAL A 8 -4.96 17.88 2.19
N VAL A 9 -5.95 18.73 2.45
CA VAL A 9 -6.59 19.62 1.48
C VAL A 9 -6.31 21.07 1.86
N GLY A 10 -6.16 21.95 0.88
CA GLY A 10 -5.96 23.38 1.14
C GLY A 10 -5.48 24.10 -0.11
N ARG A 11 -5.58 25.44 -0.14
CA ARG A 11 -5.08 26.23 -1.28
C ARG A 11 -3.56 26.07 -1.48
N PRO A 12 -3.01 26.46 -2.65
CA PRO A 12 -1.56 26.51 -2.83
C PRO A 12 -0.87 27.35 -1.75
N ASN A 13 0.37 26.97 -1.40
CA ASN A 13 1.25 27.70 -0.48
C ASN A 13 0.79 27.82 1.00
N VAL A 14 -0.25 27.09 1.44
CA VAL A 14 -0.62 27.01 2.87
C VAL A 14 0.34 26.16 3.71
N GLY A 15 1.25 25.41 3.07
CA GLY A 15 2.23 24.56 3.74
C GLY A 15 1.87 23.08 3.83
N LYS A 16 1.02 22.56 2.92
CA LYS A 16 0.65 21.13 2.84
C LYS A 16 1.88 20.22 2.77
N SER A 17 2.77 20.45 1.82
CA SER A 17 3.97 19.62 1.64
C SER A 17 4.97 19.77 2.79
N THR A 18 5.00 20.93 3.47
CA THR A 18 5.80 21.12 4.70
C THR A 18 5.27 20.23 5.81
N LEU A 19 3.95 20.22 6.03
CA LEU A 19 3.29 19.37 7.02
C LEU A 19 3.47 17.88 6.70
N PHE A 20 3.26 17.50 5.44
CA PHE A 20 3.45 16.15 4.93
C PHE A 20 4.86 15.62 5.23
N ASN A 21 5.89 16.39 4.87
CA ASN A 21 7.28 16.02 5.15
C ASN A 21 7.58 15.95 6.65
N GLN A 22 6.98 16.85 7.44
CA GLN A 22 7.23 16.88 8.88
C GLN A 22 6.65 15.66 9.59
N ILE A 23 5.46 15.20 9.17
CA ILE A 23 4.85 13.95 9.63
C ILE A 23 5.70 12.74 9.19
N GLY A 24 6.20 12.77 7.94
CA GLY A 24 7.01 11.69 7.37
C GLY A 24 8.40 11.48 7.96
N LYS A 25 9.03 12.53 8.51
CA LYS A 25 10.37 12.44 9.11
C LYS A 25 10.48 11.44 10.27
N LYS A 26 9.38 11.04 10.92
CA LYS A 26 9.38 10.09 12.04
C LYS A 26 9.60 8.62 11.63
N ARG A 27 9.49 8.26 10.34
CA ARG A 27 9.73 6.88 9.84
C ARG A 27 11.01 6.70 9.03
N VAL A 28 11.89 7.70 8.95
CA VAL A 28 13.22 7.53 8.31
C VAL A 28 14.17 6.82 9.28
N SER A 29 13.77 5.64 9.77
CA SER A 29 14.66 4.71 10.44
C SER A 29 14.72 3.41 9.63
N ILE A 30 15.64 3.40 8.68
CA ILE A 30 16.35 2.19 8.20
C ILE A 30 15.41 1.14 7.58
N VAL A 31 14.91 1.42 6.38
CA VAL A 31 14.72 0.39 5.35
C VAL A 31 15.33 0.96 4.09
N ASP A 32 16.44 0.35 3.66
CA ASP A 32 17.18 0.67 2.45
C ASP A 32 16.24 0.97 1.28
N ASP A 33 16.48 2.07 0.57
CA ASP A 33 15.85 2.37 -0.70
C ASP A 33 16.21 1.22 -1.67
N MET A 34 15.28 0.30 -1.93
CA MET A 34 15.49 -0.70 -2.97
C MET A 34 15.63 0.01 -4.32
N PRO A 35 16.73 -0.20 -5.07
CA PRO A 35 16.88 0.35 -6.41
C PRO A 35 15.70 -0.09 -7.30
N GLY A 36 14.94 0.87 -7.82
CA GLY A 36 13.82 0.61 -8.73
C GLY A 36 12.42 0.97 -8.18
N VAL A 37 12.28 1.29 -6.89
CA VAL A 37 11.03 1.81 -6.32
C VAL A 37 11.17 3.32 -6.11
N THR A 38 10.49 4.11 -6.91
CA THR A 38 10.31 5.54 -6.60
C THR A 38 9.16 5.63 -5.60
N ARG A 39 9.46 5.97 -4.34
CA ARG A 39 8.41 6.35 -3.38
C ARG A 39 7.69 7.58 -3.95
N ASP A 40 6.44 7.40 -4.35
CA ASP A 40 5.61 8.50 -4.84
C ASP A 40 5.49 9.54 -3.72
N ARG A 41 5.97 10.77 -3.97
CA ARG A 41 6.00 11.89 -2.99
C ARG A 41 4.62 12.37 -2.52
N ILE A 42 3.56 11.67 -2.91
CA ILE A 42 2.15 11.99 -2.68
C ILE A 42 1.59 11.16 -1.52
N TYR A 43 2.17 9.97 -1.26
CA TYR A 43 1.71 9.02 -0.25
C TYR A 43 2.78 8.79 0.79
N LEU A 44 2.40 8.79 2.06
CA LEU A 44 3.33 8.50 3.12
C LEU A 44 2.64 7.74 4.26
N ASP A 45 3.26 6.66 4.69
CA ASP A 45 2.83 5.94 5.90
C ASP A 45 3.35 6.69 7.14
N ALA A 46 2.43 6.95 8.06
CA ALA A 46 2.69 7.63 9.32
C ALA A 46 2.17 6.78 10.48
N GLU A 47 2.69 7.06 11.67
CA GLU A 47 2.31 6.39 12.90
C GLU A 47 2.26 7.39 14.04
N TRP A 48 1.18 7.35 14.82
CA TRP A 48 0.99 8.19 15.99
C TRP A 48 0.25 7.39 17.07
N LEU A 49 0.82 7.34 18.29
CA LEU A 49 0.26 6.58 19.42
C LEU A 49 -0.14 5.12 19.07
N ASN A 50 0.71 4.42 18.31
CA ASN A 50 0.48 3.07 17.78
C ASN A 50 -0.64 2.94 16.73
N HIS A 51 -1.24 4.04 16.27
CA HIS A 51 -2.15 4.03 15.14
C HIS A 51 -1.36 4.28 13.85
N GLU A 52 -1.34 3.29 12.96
CA GLU A 52 -0.77 3.43 11.61
C GLU A 52 -1.82 4.00 10.65
N PHE A 53 -1.43 4.98 9.83
CA PHE A 53 -2.30 5.57 8.82
C PHE A 53 -1.50 6.06 7.61
N THR A 54 -2.17 6.23 6.48
CA THR A 54 -1.55 6.77 5.26
C THR A 54 -1.99 8.22 5.07
N ILE A 55 -1.03 9.14 4.95
CA ILE A 55 -1.29 10.55 4.64
C ILE A 55 -1.09 10.84 3.15
N ILE A 56 -1.94 11.71 2.60
CA ILE A 56 -1.96 12.07 1.17
C ILE A 56 -1.84 13.58 1.00
N ASP A 57 -0.86 14.05 0.21
CA ASP A 57 -0.79 15.45 -0.22
C ASP A 57 -1.60 15.66 -1.51
N THR A 58 -2.84 16.17 -1.36
CA THR A 58 -3.70 16.45 -2.53
C THR A 58 -3.14 17.56 -3.43
N GLY A 59 -2.21 18.38 -2.94
CA GLY A 59 -1.52 19.40 -3.73
C GLY A 59 -0.52 18.82 -4.74
N GLY A 60 0.02 17.63 -4.48
CA GLY A 60 0.88 16.92 -5.44
C GLY A 60 0.11 16.27 -6.60
N ILE A 61 -1.24 16.33 -6.57
CA ILE A 61 -2.17 15.69 -7.50
C ILE A 61 -2.73 16.74 -8.50
N GLU A 62 -1.99 17.80 -8.83
CA GLU A 62 -2.45 18.83 -9.78
C GLU A 62 -2.87 18.25 -11.15
N PHE A 63 -4.08 18.62 -11.58
CA PHE A 63 -4.64 18.36 -12.90
C PHE A 63 -4.29 19.57 -13.77
N ASP A 64 -3.68 19.34 -14.94
CA ASP A 64 -3.27 20.30 -15.99
C ASP A 64 -3.14 21.78 -15.58
N GLU A 65 -1.94 22.34 -15.76
CA GLU A 65 -1.54 23.73 -15.46
C GLU A 65 -2.37 24.84 -16.15
N SER A 66 -3.36 24.47 -16.96
CA SER A 66 -4.21 25.38 -17.73
C SER A 66 -5.56 25.73 -17.07
N ASP A 67 -5.96 25.05 -15.99
CA ASP A 67 -7.24 25.29 -15.33
C ASP A 67 -7.12 26.19 -14.09
N HIS A 68 -8.05 27.16 -13.96
CA HIS A 68 -8.12 28.12 -12.85
C HIS A 68 -7.92 27.44 -11.48
N ILE A 69 -7.05 28.01 -10.61
CA ILE A 69 -6.69 27.53 -9.25
C ILE A 69 -7.90 26.99 -8.46
N LEU A 70 -9.06 27.64 -8.57
CA LEU A 70 -10.30 27.23 -7.92
C LEU A 70 -10.80 25.86 -8.39
N ARG A 71 -10.76 25.53 -9.69
CA ARG A 71 -11.17 24.21 -10.21
C ARG A 71 -10.30 23.09 -9.66
N SER A 72 -8.97 23.29 -9.66
CA SER A 72 -8.02 22.32 -9.09
C SER A 72 -8.29 22.07 -7.61
N MET A 73 -8.53 23.13 -6.82
CA MET A 73 -8.87 23.01 -5.40
C MET A 73 -10.19 22.26 -5.16
N ARG A 74 -11.20 22.47 -6.00
CA ARG A 74 -12.48 21.73 -5.90
C ARG A 74 -12.26 20.24 -6.15
N SER A 75 -11.53 19.87 -7.21
CA SER A 75 -11.21 18.47 -7.51
C SER A 75 -10.42 17.80 -6.38
N GLN A 76 -9.49 18.51 -5.73
CA GLN A 76 -8.75 18.00 -4.56
C GLN A 76 -9.68 17.74 -3.36
N ALA A 77 -10.61 18.66 -3.08
CA ALA A 77 -11.58 18.50 -2.01
C ALA A 77 -12.56 17.35 -2.27
N GLU A 78 -13.06 17.23 -3.51
CA GLU A 78 -13.93 16.13 -3.93
C GLU A 78 -13.23 14.77 -3.80
N LEU A 79 -11.98 14.67 -4.26
CA LEU A 79 -11.15 13.47 -4.10
C LEU A 79 -10.98 13.09 -2.61
N ALA A 80 -10.67 14.05 -1.75
CA ALA A 80 -10.55 13.80 -0.31
C ALA A 80 -11.89 13.35 0.30
N MET A 81 -13.01 13.95 -0.12
CA MET A 81 -14.35 13.56 0.33
C MET A 81 -14.72 12.15 -0.10
N GLU A 82 -14.30 11.68 -1.26
CA GLU A 82 -14.54 10.31 -1.71
C GLU A 82 -13.59 9.31 -1.04
N GLU A 83 -12.31 9.65 -0.92
CA GLU A 83 -11.25 8.67 -0.66
C GLU A 83 -10.59 8.76 0.72
N ALA A 84 -10.76 9.82 1.50
CA ALA A 84 -10.17 9.89 2.85
C ALA A 84 -11.09 9.24 3.89
N ASP A 85 -10.55 8.75 5.00
CA ASP A 85 -11.34 8.47 6.21
C ASP A 85 -11.44 9.73 7.08
N VAL A 86 -10.36 10.52 7.12
CA VAL A 86 -10.29 11.83 7.78
C VAL A 86 -9.75 12.87 6.80
N ILE A 87 -10.39 14.03 6.72
CA ILE A 87 -9.94 15.15 5.87
C ILE A 87 -9.27 16.20 6.76
N LEU A 88 -8.00 16.49 6.48
CA LEU A 88 -7.27 17.57 7.12
C LEU A 88 -7.29 18.81 6.22
N PHE A 89 -8.11 19.79 6.56
CA PHE A 89 -8.20 21.04 5.83
C PHE A 89 -7.21 22.07 6.40
N LEU A 90 -6.18 22.39 5.62
CA LEU A 90 -5.07 23.26 6.01
C LEU A 90 -5.25 24.66 5.39
N VAL A 91 -5.24 25.69 6.25
CA VAL A 91 -5.31 27.10 5.88
C VAL A 91 -4.08 27.86 6.39
N ASP A 92 -3.85 29.08 5.90
CA ASP A 92 -2.69 29.90 6.28
C ASP A 92 -3.12 31.05 7.20
N GLY A 93 -2.73 30.98 8.47
CA GLY A 93 -3.09 31.97 9.47
C GLY A 93 -2.46 33.35 9.24
N ARG A 94 -1.35 33.46 8.51
CA ARG A 94 -0.72 34.76 8.23
C ARG A 94 -1.43 35.53 7.12
N ALA A 95 -1.95 34.79 6.15
CA ALA A 95 -2.69 35.36 5.03
C ALA A 95 -4.16 35.66 5.37
N GLY A 96 -4.66 35.11 6.48
CA GLY A 96 -6.06 35.24 6.87
C GLY A 96 -6.99 34.40 6.00
N LEU A 97 -8.29 34.55 6.27
CA LEU A 97 -9.35 33.84 5.56
C LEU A 97 -9.51 34.37 4.13
N THR A 98 -9.52 33.47 3.14
CA THR A 98 -9.69 33.83 1.72
C THR A 98 -10.99 33.25 1.13
N THR A 99 -11.46 33.82 0.03
CA THR A 99 -12.64 33.29 -0.71
C THR A 99 -12.44 31.85 -1.18
N SER A 100 -11.23 31.47 -1.56
CA SER A 100 -10.88 30.10 -1.93
C SER A 100 -11.01 29.13 -0.74
N ASP A 101 -10.67 29.58 0.46
CA ASP A 101 -10.80 28.76 1.68
C ASP A 101 -12.29 28.57 2.03
N GLU A 102 -13.11 29.62 1.88
CA GLU A 102 -14.56 29.52 2.07
C GLU A 102 -15.23 28.56 1.09
N GLU A 103 -14.82 28.58 -0.19
CA GLU A 103 -15.37 27.69 -1.21
C GLU A 103 -15.06 26.23 -0.93
N VAL A 104 -13.81 25.92 -0.56
CA VAL A 104 -13.43 24.55 -0.17
C VAL A 104 -14.18 24.12 1.08
N ALA A 105 -14.29 24.99 2.09
CA ALA A 105 -15.05 24.68 3.29
C ALA A 105 -16.54 24.40 2.98
N ARG A 106 -17.16 25.13 2.04
CA ARG A 106 -18.54 24.85 1.57
C ARG A 106 -18.69 23.45 0.99
N LEU A 107 -17.66 22.94 0.30
CA LEU A 107 -17.67 21.59 -0.26
C LEU A 107 -17.49 20.55 0.83
N LEU A 108 -16.49 20.73 1.69
CA LEU A 108 -16.18 19.81 2.78
C LEU A 108 -17.34 19.66 3.77
N ARG A 109 -18.15 20.72 4.01
CA ARG A 109 -19.38 20.61 4.83
C ARG A 109 -20.44 19.64 4.28
N ARG A 110 -20.34 19.22 3.01
CA ARG A 110 -21.27 18.26 2.40
C ARG A 110 -20.91 16.81 2.73
N THR A 111 -19.69 16.54 3.19
CA THR A 111 -19.29 15.17 3.57
C THR A 111 -19.78 14.82 4.96
N LYS A 112 -20.03 13.53 5.20
CA LYS A 112 -20.28 12.99 6.54
C LYS A 112 -18.99 12.56 7.24
N LYS A 113 -17.86 12.61 6.53
CA LYS A 113 -16.54 12.24 7.06
C LYS A 113 -16.02 13.36 7.97
N PRO A 114 -15.23 13.01 9.01
CA PRO A 114 -14.62 14.00 9.87
C PRO A 114 -13.68 14.93 9.08
N VAL A 115 -13.86 16.22 9.28
CA VAL A 115 -13.02 17.29 8.72
C VAL A 115 -12.35 18.00 9.88
N ILE A 116 -11.02 18.02 9.89
CA ILE A 116 -10.21 18.70 10.89
C ILE A 116 -9.64 19.96 10.26
N LEU A 117 -9.93 21.12 10.83
CA LEU A 117 -9.43 22.40 10.38
C LEU A 117 -8.11 22.72 11.09
N ALA A 118 -7.03 22.89 10.33
CA ALA A 118 -5.73 23.28 10.84
C ALA A 118 -5.28 24.63 10.27
N VAL A 119 -4.93 25.56 11.15
CA VAL A 119 -4.45 26.90 10.78
C VAL A 119 -2.93 26.91 10.90
N ASN A 120 -2.25 26.83 9.75
CA ASN A 120 -0.80 26.74 9.68
C ASN A 120 -0.11 28.13 9.77
N LYS A 121 1.20 28.11 9.99
CA LYS A 121 2.08 29.30 10.11
C LYS A 121 1.79 30.17 11.34
N ILE A 122 1.22 29.56 12.38
CA ILE A 122 1.10 30.16 13.72
C ILE A 122 2.37 29.81 14.51
N ASP A 123 3.37 30.67 14.44
CA ASP A 123 4.70 30.38 15.01
C ASP A 123 4.86 30.79 16.49
N SER A 124 3.85 31.41 17.08
CA SER A 124 3.83 31.76 18.49
C SER A 124 2.40 31.72 19.05
N PHE A 125 2.26 31.35 20.32
CA PHE A 125 0.96 31.32 21.02
C PHE A 125 0.30 32.70 21.13
N GLU A 126 1.07 33.80 21.05
CA GLU A 126 0.53 35.17 21.00
C GLU A 126 -0.28 35.48 19.74
N ARG A 127 -0.18 34.63 18.70
CA ARG A 127 -0.91 34.78 17.42
C ARG A 127 -2.20 33.97 17.37
N GLU A 128 -2.67 33.44 18.50
CA GLU A 128 -3.91 32.67 18.62
C GLU A 128 -5.16 33.50 18.23
N ALA A 129 -5.07 34.83 18.30
CA ALA A 129 -6.12 35.72 17.81
C ALA A 129 -6.36 35.63 16.28
N LEU A 130 -5.36 35.17 15.50
CA LEU A 130 -5.50 34.99 14.04
C LEU A 130 -6.42 33.81 13.68
N ILE A 131 -6.84 33.02 14.66
CA ILE A 131 -7.62 31.81 14.44
C ILE A 131 -9.14 32.12 14.48
N TYR A 132 -9.54 33.25 15.08
CA TYR A 132 -10.96 33.58 15.29
C TYR A 132 -11.75 33.66 13.98
N ASP A 133 -11.17 34.25 12.94
CA ASP A 133 -11.82 34.37 11.63
C ASP A 133 -12.13 33.01 11.00
N PHE A 134 -11.33 31.98 11.30
CA PHE A 134 -11.49 30.64 10.73
C PHE A 134 -12.62 29.83 11.37
N TYR A 135 -13.15 30.23 12.53
CA TYR A 135 -14.39 29.64 13.06
C TYR A 135 -15.58 29.85 12.11
N SER A 136 -15.59 30.93 11.33
CA SER A 136 -16.63 31.23 10.35
C SER A 136 -16.78 30.17 9.25
N LEU A 137 -15.74 29.32 9.07
CA LEU A 137 -15.78 28.20 8.13
C LEU A 137 -16.72 27.07 8.56
N GLY A 138 -17.15 27.02 9.83
CA GLY A 138 -18.13 26.04 10.30
C GLY A 138 -17.67 24.59 10.20
N LEU A 139 -16.37 24.34 10.42
CA LEU A 139 -15.73 23.02 10.36
C LEU A 139 -15.22 22.56 11.75
N GLY A 140 -15.79 23.09 12.83
CA GLY A 140 -15.34 22.82 14.19
C GLY A 140 -14.25 23.77 14.67
N ALA A 141 -13.58 23.41 15.77
CA ALA A 141 -12.54 24.22 16.38
C ALA A 141 -11.25 24.16 15.55
N PRO A 142 -10.74 25.29 15.03
CA PRO A 142 -9.47 25.33 14.30
C PRO A 142 -8.27 25.04 15.21
N ILE A 143 -7.39 24.15 14.77
CA ILE A 143 -6.17 23.78 15.49
C ILE A 143 -5.00 24.63 14.95
N PRO A 144 -4.39 25.52 15.76
CA PRO A 144 -3.23 26.30 15.30
C PRO A 144 -1.99 25.43 15.26
N ILE A 145 -1.25 25.47 14.15
CA ILE A 145 0.00 24.72 14.00
C ILE A 145 1.10 25.57 13.35
N SER A 146 2.35 25.14 13.54
CA SER A 146 3.46 25.54 12.68
C SER A 146 4.17 24.30 12.16
N ALA A 147 3.86 23.93 10.91
CA ALA A 147 4.47 22.78 10.26
C ALA A 147 6.00 22.91 10.13
N SER A 148 6.52 24.12 9.90
CA SER A 148 7.95 24.38 9.78
C SER A 148 8.70 24.24 11.10
N ASN A 149 8.06 24.60 12.22
CA ASN A 149 8.67 24.55 13.56
C ASN A 149 8.23 23.32 14.37
N ALA A 150 7.45 22.42 13.77
CA ALA A 150 6.83 21.28 14.42
C ALA A 150 5.97 21.64 15.66
N MET A 151 5.42 22.85 15.70
CA MET A 151 4.64 23.33 16.84
C MET A 151 3.20 22.84 16.73
N ASN A 152 2.69 22.34 17.85
CA ASN A 152 1.32 21.84 18.02
C ASN A 152 0.88 20.72 17.05
N LEU A 153 1.85 19.98 16.50
CA LEU A 153 1.56 18.83 15.66
C LEU A 153 1.02 17.63 16.46
N GLY A 154 1.29 17.56 17.76
CA GLY A 154 0.77 16.52 18.65
C GLY A 154 -0.75 16.58 18.73
N ASP A 155 -1.29 17.71 19.18
CA ASP A 155 -2.74 17.95 19.27
C ASP A 155 -3.46 17.75 17.93
N LEU A 156 -2.81 18.14 16.82
CA LEU A 156 -3.34 17.88 15.49
C LEU A 156 -3.46 16.38 15.21
N LEU A 157 -2.41 15.60 15.49
CA LEU A 157 -2.38 14.16 15.25
C LEU A 157 -3.29 13.41 16.21
N ASP A 158 -3.43 13.87 17.46
CA ASP A 158 -4.40 13.36 18.42
C ASP A 158 -5.83 13.52 17.89
N ALA A 159 -6.17 14.71 17.37
CA ALA A 159 -7.48 14.94 16.74
C ALA A 159 -7.70 14.05 15.51
N VAL A 160 -6.67 13.84 14.69
CA VAL A 160 -6.72 12.96 13.50
C VAL A 160 -7.01 11.51 13.90
N VAL A 161 -6.25 10.98 14.87
CA VAL A 161 -6.40 9.59 15.32
C VAL A 161 -7.73 9.38 16.03
N ALA A 162 -8.17 10.34 16.86
CA ALA A 162 -9.48 10.30 17.52
C ALA A 162 -10.65 10.31 16.53
N ALA A 163 -10.43 10.83 15.32
CA ALA A 163 -11.41 10.86 14.24
C ALA A 163 -11.37 9.61 13.34
N PHE A 164 -10.45 8.66 13.58
CA PHE A 164 -10.46 7.41 12.84
C PHE A 164 -11.77 6.65 13.06
N PRO A 165 -12.31 6.02 12.01
CA PRO A 165 -13.48 5.18 12.18
C PRO A 165 -13.18 4.14 13.26
N GLU A 166 -14.12 3.96 14.20
CA GLU A 166 -14.00 2.90 15.21
C GLU A 166 -13.60 1.60 14.52
N GLU A 167 -12.54 0.96 15.02
CA GLU A 167 -12.14 -0.35 14.54
C GLU A 167 -13.36 -1.25 14.67
N PRO A 168 -13.90 -1.82 13.57
CA PRO A 168 -14.88 -2.87 13.73
C PRO A 168 -14.22 -3.93 14.60
N ALA A 169 -14.89 -4.26 15.71
CA ALA A 169 -14.45 -5.28 16.66
C ALA A 169 -13.88 -6.47 15.88
N GLU A 170 -12.63 -6.84 16.18
CA GLU A 170 -11.86 -7.95 15.62
C GLU A 170 -12.61 -8.64 14.49
N SER A 171 -12.32 -8.27 13.24
CA SER A 171 -12.83 -9.02 12.10
C SER A 171 -12.56 -10.49 12.40
N GLN A 172 -13.63 -11.25 12.63
CA GLN A 172 -13.56 -12.70 12.82
C GLN A 172 -12.56 -13.21 11.79
N GLU A 173 -11.64 -14.10 12.18
CA GLU A 173 -10.78 -14.79 11.22
C GLU A 173 -11.71 -15.51 10.22
N THR A 174 -12.06 -14.79 9.17
CA THR A 174 -12.84 -15.33 8.08
C THR A 174 -11.86 -16.19 7.31
N ASP A 175 -12.20 -17.46 7.12
CA ASP A 175 -11.46 -18.41 6.28
C ASP A 175 -11.54 -18.05 4.77
N GLU A 176 -11.63 -16.76 4.46
CA GLU A 176 -11.74 -16.19 3.12
C GLU A 176 -10.40 -15.59 2.70
N ILE A 177 -9.91 -16.00 1.53
CA ILE A 177 -8.71 -15.39 0.95
C ILE A 177 -9.12 -14.13 0.19
N ALA A 178 -8.74 -12.97 0.72
CA ALA A 178 -9.00 -11.68 0.10
C ALA A 178 -8.03 -11.41 -1.07
N ILE A 179 -8.58 -11.15 -2.25
CA ILE A 179 -7.88 -10.97 -3.52
C ILE A 179 -8.13 -9.56 -4.06
N ALA A 180 -7.07 -8.82 -4.36
CA ALA A 180 -7.15 -7.59 -5.16
C ALA A 180 -6.59 -7.81 -6.56
N VAL A 181 -7.22 -7.22 -7.58
CA VAL A 181 -6.77 -7.27 -8.98
C VAL A 181 -6.30 -5.88 -9.40
N VAL A 182 -4.99 -5.72 -9.57
CA VAL A 182 -4.35 -4.42 -9.83
C VAL A 182 -3.58 -4.42 -11.14
N GLY A 183 -3.26 -3.23 -11.63
CA GLY A 183 -2.55 -3.02 -12.90
C GLY A 183 -3.08 -1.80 -13.64
N ARG A 184 -2.41 -1.39 -14.71
CA ARG A 184 -2.78 -0.20 -15.49
C ARG A 184 -4.19 -0.28 -16.11
N PRO A 185 -4.78 0.84 -16.55
CA PRO A 185 -6.00 0.80 -17.37
C PRO A 185 -5.83 -0.13 -18.58
N ASN A 186 -6.92 -0.78 -19.01
CA ASN A 186 -6.98 -1.61 -20.22
C ASN A 186 -6.08 -2.87 -20.29
N VAL A 187 -5.35 -3.24 -19.23
CA VAL A 187 -4.59 -4.51 -19.17
C VAL A 187 -5.48 -5.77 -19.12
N GLY A 188 -6.79 -5.59 -18.89
CA GLY A 188 -7.79 -6.66 -18.92
C GLY A 188 -8.24 -7.17 -17.55
N LYS A 189 -8.05 -6.39 -16.47
CA LYS A 189 -8.52 -6.70 -15.10
C LYS A 189 -10.00 -7.13 -15.05
N SER A 190 -10.90 -6.31 -15.57
CA SER A 190 -12.35 -6.63 -15.59
C SER A 190 -12.67 -7.89 -16.37
N SER A 191 -11.98 -8.11 -17.49
CA SER A 191 -12.17 -9.31 -18.30
C SER A 191 -11.71 -10.56 -17.55
N LEU A 192 -10.57 -10.47 -16.85
CA LEU A 192 -10.05 -11.56 -16.02
C LEU A 192 -11.02 -11.90 -14.88
N VAL A 193 -11.51 -10.89 -14.15
CA VAL A 193 -12.47 -11.06 -13.05
C VAL A 193 -13.78 -11.67 -13.54
N ASN A 194 -14.35 -11.16 -14.63
CA ASN A 194 -15.59 -11.71 -15.18
C ASN A 194 -15.41 -13.15 -15.66
N ARG A 195 -14.26 -13.45 -16.29
CA ARG A 195 -13.98 -14.80 -16.76
C ARG A 195 -13.83 -15.77 -15.59
N LEU A 196 -13.13 -15.35 -14.54
CA LEU A 196 -12.95 -16.12 -13.30
C LEU A 196 -14.29 -16.41 -12.62
N LEU A 197 -15.13 -15.39 -12.46
CA LEU A 197 -16.45 -15.52 -11.84
C LEU A 197 -17.46 -16.32 -12.70
N GLY A 198 -17.26 -16.35 -14.01
CA GLY A 198 -18.09 -17.08 -14.96
C GLY A 198 -17.64 -18.52 -15.22
N GLU A 199 -16.73 -19.09 -14.41
CA GLU A 199 -16.40 -20.51 -14.49
C GLU A 199 -17.50 -21.36 -13.85
N GLU A 200 -17.81 -22.52 -14.44
CA GLU A 200 -18.92 -23.40 -13.98
C GLU A 200 -18.81 -23.82 -12.50
N ARG A 201 -17.59 -23.83 -11.95
CA ARG A 201 -17.29 -24.24 -10.57
C ARG A 201 -17.27 -23.09 -9.56
N VAL A 202 -17.44 -21.85 -10.01
CA VAL A 202 -17.44 -20.68 -9.14
C VAL A 202 -18.87 -20.36 -8.73
N ILE A 203 -19.13 -20.39 -7.43
CA ILE A 203 -20.43 -20.02 -6.86
C ILE A 203 -20.27 -18.64 -6.24
N VAL A 204 -21.03 -17.66 -6.73
CA VAL A 204 -21.05 -16.29 -6.21
C VAL A 204 -22.10 -16.17 -5.11
N SER A 205 -21.74 -15.49 -4.03
CA SER A 205 -22.62 -15.25 -2.89
C SER A 205 -22.94 -13.77 -2.77
N ASP A 206 -24.22 -13.45 -2.56
CA ASP A 206 -24.71 -12.07 -2.37
C ASP A 206 -24.74 -11.66 -0.88
N VAL A 207 -24.05 -12.38 0.01
CA VAL A 207 -24.07 -12.12 1.45
C VAL A 207 -23.57 -10.68 1.74
N PRO A 208 -24.44 -9.77 2.21
CA PRO A 208 -24.05 -8.42 2.52
C PRO A 208 -23.41 -8.39 3.92
N GLY A 209 -22.08 -8.28 3.97
CA GLY A 209 -21.38 -7.95 5.20
C GLY A 209 -21.17 -6.44 5.26
N THR A 210 -22.00 -5.69 5.98
CA THR A 210 -21.83 -4.24 6.23
C THR A 210 -22.01 -3.25 5.05
N THR A 211 -22.34 -2.00 5.38
CA THR A 211 -22.55 -0.90 4.41
C THR A 211 -21.25 -0.40 3.75
N ARG A 212 -20.07 -0.87 4.19
CA ARG A 212 -18.76 -0.54 3.57
C ARG A 212 -18.36 -1.50 2.45
N ASP A 213 -18.93 -2.71 2.40
CA ASP A 213 -18.46 -3.81 1.53
C ASP A 213 -19.37 -4.08 0.31
N ALA A 214 -20.28 -3.16 -0.04
CA ALA A 214 -21.22 -3.29 -1.17
C ALA A 214 -20.56 -3.36 -2.58
N ILE A 215 -19.22 -3.36 -2.64
CA ILE A 215 -18.40 -3.29 -3.86
C ILE A 215 -17.59 -4.59 -4.05
N ASP A 216 -17.51 -5.45 -3.05
CA ASP A 216 -16.72 -6.68 -3.10
C ASP A 216 -17.57 -7.88 -3.55
N THR A 217 -16.93 -8.90 -4.13
CA THR A 217 -17.62 -10.13 -4.57
C THR A 217 -17.11 -11.31 -3.77
N HIS A 218 -17.98 -11.96 -3.01
CA HIS A 218 -17.70 -13.24 -2.36
C HIS A 218 -17.94 -14.38 -3.35
N PHE A 219 -17.00 -15.33 -3.42
CA PHE A 219 -17.19 -16.54 -4.21
C PHE A 219 -16.49 -17.74 -3.59
N THR A 220 -16.98 -18.93 -3.92
CA THR A 220 -16.35 -20.19 -3.49
C THR A 220 -15.92 -21.00 -4.70
N LYS A 221 -14.74 -21.61 -4.61
CA LYS A 221 -14.22 -22.53 -5.63
C LYS A 221 -13.40 -23.64 -4.95
N ASP A 222 -13.67 -24.89 -5.33
CA ASP A 222 -12.99 -26.09 -4.79
C ASP A 222 -12.98 -26.15 -3.24
N GLY A 223 -14.09 -25.71 -2.61
CA GLY A 223 -14.27 -25.70 -1.17
C GLY A 223 -13.60 -24.55 -0.41
N ALA A 224 -12.77 -23.74 -1.08
CA ALA A 224 -12.17 -22.53 -0.51
C ALA A 224 -13.05 -21.30 -0.76
N LYS A 225 -13.08 -20.38 0.22
CA LYS A 225 -13.82 -19.12 0.14
C LYS A 225 -12.86 -17.99 -0.25
N TYR A 226 -13.34 -17.10 -1.10
CA TYR A 226 -12.56 -15.99 -1.63
C TYR A 226 -13.38 -14.71 -1.62
N LEU A 227 -12.69 -13.60 -1.38
CA LEU A 227 -13.25 -12.26 -1.44
C LEU A 227 -12.51 -11.46 -2.51
N LEU A 228 -13.17 -11.11 -3.62
CA LEU A 228 -12.61 -10.17 -4.60
C LEU A 228 -12.91 -8.75 -4.16
N ILE A 229 -11.86 -7.98 -3.90
CA ILE A 229 -11.95 -6.60 -3.46
C ILE A 229 -12.13 -5.65 -4.66
N ASP A 230 -12.99 -4.65 -4.48
CA ASP A 230 -13.27 -3.54 -5.39
C ASP A 230 -13.75 -3.98 -6.79
N THR A 231 -14.75 -4.87 -6.84
CA THR A 231 -15.32 -5.38 -8.09
C THR A 231 -16.33 -4.44 -8.76
N ALA A 232 -16.96 -3.52 -8.03
CA ALA A 232 -17.97 -2.63 -8.61
C ALA A 232 -17.41 -1.62 -9.63
N GLY A 233 -16.17 -1.14 -9.42
CA GLY A 233 -15.46 -0.33 -10.42
C GLY A 233 -15.14 -1.10 -11.70
N MET A 234 -14.95 -2.42 -11.59
CA MET A 234 -14.66 -3.30 -12.73
C MET A 234 -15.91 -3.75 -13.49
N ARG A 235 -17.08 -3.84 -12.84
CA ARG A 235 -18.37 -4.21 -13.44
C ARG A 235 -19.09 -3.05 -14.16
N ARG A 236 -18.92 -1.80 -13.69
CA ARG A 236 -19.56 -0.61 -14.31
C ARG A 236 -18.75 -0.04 -15.49
N LYS A 237 -18.55 -0.82 -16.55
CA LYS A 237 -18.07 -0.29 -17.84
C LYS A 237 -19.25 0.13 -18.70
N GLY A 238 -19.57 1.42 -18.70
CA GLY A 238 -20.63 1.96 -19.55
C GLY A 238 -20.41 3.40 -20.00
N LYS A 239 -20.32 4.36 -19.07
CA LYS A 239 -20.29 5.78 -19.41
C LYS A 239 -19.71 6.62 -18.28
N ILE A 240 -18.38 6.74 -18.18
CA ILE A 240 -17.77 7.83 -17.41
C ILE A 240 -16.54 8.33 -18.17
N THR A 241 -16.74 9.38 -18.96
CA THR A 241 -15.68 10.26 -19.47
C THR A 241 -15.34 11.26 -18.37
N LEU A 242 -14.38 10.91 -17.52
CA LEU A 242 -13.64 11.86 -16.69
C LEU A 242 -12.15 11.48 -16.81
N PRO A 243 -11.21 12.44 -16.75
CA PRO A 243 -9.78 12.18 -16.86
C PRO A 243 -9.29 11.51 -15.56
N VAL A 244 -9.43 10.19 -15.47
CA VAL A 244 -9.44 9.44 -14.20
C VAL A 244 -8.35 8.36 -14.17
N GLU A 245 -7.09 8.75 -14.36
CA GLU A 245 -5.96 7.84 -14.08
C GLU A 245 -5.61 7.82 -12.57
N ARG A 246 -5.68 8.98 -11.89
CA ARG A 246 -5.28 9.09 -10.48
C ARG A 246 -6.28 8.51 -9.48
N TYR A 247 -7.60 8.57 -9.73
CA TYR A 247 -8.57 7.86 -8.88
C TYR A 247 -8.41 6.33 -8.96
N SER A 248 -7.92 5.80 -10.09
CA SER A 248 -7.63 4.37 -10.23
C SER A 248 -6.47 3.94 -9.33
N VAL A 249 -5.53 4.83 -9.01
CA VAL A 249 -4.39 4.54 -8.13
C VAL A 249 -4.86 4.37 -6.70
N MET A 250 -5.59 5.36 -6.16
CA MET A 250 -6.12 5.34 -4.79
C MET A 250 -6.95 4.10 -4.46
N ARG A 251 -7.86 3.76 -5.35
CA ARG A 251 -8.68 2.55 -5.22
C ARG A 251 -7.83 1.27 -5.25
N SER A 252 -6.81 1.25 -6.10
CA SER A 252 -5.85 0.14 -6.13
C SER A 252 -5.08 0.03 -4.81
N LEU A 253 -4.63 1.14 -4.22
CA LEU A 253 -3.93 1.13 -2.93
C LEU A 253 -4.81 0.56 -1.81
N ARG A 254 -6.06 1.04 -1.69
CA ARG A 254 -7.01 0.50 -0.70
C ARG A 254 -7.33 -0.98 -0.93
N ALA A 255 -7.47 -1.38 -2.20
CA ALA A 255 -7.71 -2.78 -2.54
C ALA A 255 -6.52 -3.65 -2.11
N ILE A 256 -5.28 -3.18 -2.33
CA ILE A 256 -4.05 -3.85 -1.91
C ILE A 256 -4.01 -3.99 -0.38
N ASP A 257 -4.32 -2.93 0.37
CA ASP A 257 -4.30 -2.95 1.84
C ASP A 257 -5.29 -3.95 2.44
N ARG A 258 -6.46 -4.11 1.83
CA ARG A 258 -7.49 -5.08 2.26
C ARG A 258 -7.18 -6.50 1.81
N ALA A 259 -6.37 -6.68 0.76
CA ALA A 259 -6.06 -8.00 0.21
C ALA A 259 -5.02 -8.76 1.04
N GLY A 260 -5.11 -10.09 1.02
CA GLY A 260 -4.02 -10.98 1.38
C GLY A 260 -3.11 -11.22 0.18
N VAL A 261 -3.71 -11.53 -0.97
CA VAL A 261 -3.02 -11.81 -2.24
C VAL A 261 -3.44 -10.80 -3.32
N VAL A 262 -2.46 -10.27 -4.05
CA VAL A 262 -2.64 -9.30 -5.12
C VAL A 262 -2.30 -9.95 -6.46
N LEU A 263 -3.24 -9.90 -7.38
CA LEU A 263 -3.06 -10.26 -8.78
C LEU A 263 -2.60 -9.02 -9.55
N MET A 264 -1.32 -8.94 -9.86
CA MET A 264 -0.74 -7.87 -10.67
C MET A 264 -0.88 -8.22 -12.15
N VAL A 265 -1.84 -7.58 -12.83
CA VAL A 265 -2.16 -7.87 -14.23
C VAL A 265 -1.32 -6.99 -15.17
N ILE A 266 -0.53 -7.63 -16.02
CA ILE A 266 0.31 -6.99 -17.04
C ILE A 266 -0.22 -7.36 -18.43
N ASN A 267 -0.25 -6.40 -19.36
CA ASN A 267 -0.61 -6.66 -20.74
C ASN A 267 0.61 -7.22 -21.51
N ALA A 268 0.52 -8.46 -21.98
CA ALA A 268 1.58 -9.11 -22.74
C ALA A 268 2.02 -8.32 -23.99
N ALA A 269 1.08 -7.69 -24.69
CA ALA A 269 1.36 -6.99 -25.95
C ALA A 269 2.09 -5.65 -25.75
N GLU A 270 1.90 -5.01 -24.58
CA GLU A 270 2.53 -3.72 -24.25
C GLU A 270 3.83 -3.90 -23.44
N GLY A 271 4.03 -5.07 -22.83
CA GLY A 271 5.14 -5.32 -21.92
C GLY A 271 5.00 -4.61 -20.57
N ILE A 272 6.11 -4.50 -19.86
CA ILE A 272 6.20 -3.85 -18.54
C ILE A 272 6.53 -2.36 -18.74
N LEU A 273 5.65 -1.47 -18.26
CA LEU A 273 5.85 -0.02 -18.28
C LEU A 273 6.19 0.54 -16.89
N GLU A 274 6.61 1.80 -16.82
CA GLU A 274 7.02 2.45 -15.56
C GLU A 274 5.93 2.42 -14.48
N GLN A 275 4.67 2.65 -14.87
CA GLN A 275 3.55 2.62 -13.93
C GLN A 275 3.30 1.21 -13.37
N ASP A 276 3.63 0.14 -14.12
CA ASP A 276 3.57 -1.23 -13.59
C ASP A 276 4.60 -1.42 -12.47
N THR A 277 5.81 -0.89 -12.64
CA THR A 277 6.87 -0.93 -11.61
C THR A 277 6.48 -0.18 -10.34
N LYS A 278 5.81 0.98 -10.44
CA LYS A 278 5.33 1.74 -9.27
C LYS A 278 4.28 0.97 -8.47
N ILE A 279 3.28 0.41 -9.16
CA ILE A 279 2.25 -0.41 -8.51
C ILE A 279 2.90 -1.64 -7.86
N ALA A 280 3.81 -2.31 -8.57
CA ALA A 280 4.56 -3.45 -8.04
C ALA A 280 5.33 -3.12 -6.76
N GLY A 281 6.03 -1.97 -6.74
CA GLY A 281 6.78 -1.49 -5.58
C GLY A 281 5.87 -1.34 -4.36
N TYR A 282 4.74 -0.66 -4.53
CA TYR A 282 3.77 -0.49 -3.43
C TYR A 282 3.21 -1.82 -2.91
N VAL A 283 2.85 -2.74 -3.81
CA VAL A 283 2.37 -4.09 -3.41
C VAL A 283 3.43 -4.83 -2.59
N HIS A 284 4.70 -4.76 -3.02
CA HIS A 284 5.82 -5.37 -2.32
C HIS A 284 6.01 -4.78 -0.92
N GLU A 285 6.06 -3.46 -0.81
CA GLU A 285 6.23 -2.74 0.46
C GLU A 285 5.08 -3.03 1.45
N SER A 286 3.86 -3.15 0.91
CA SER A 286 2.66 -3.52 1.67
C SER A 286 2.69 -4.94 2.25
N GLY A 287 3.69 -5.75 1.89
CA GLY A 287 3.88 -7.09 2.43
C GLY A 287 2.85 -8.11 1.94
N LYS A 288 2.21 -7.85 0.80
CA LYS A 288 1.13 -8.69 0.27
C LYS A 288 1.68 -9.84 -0.56
N GLY A 289 0.86 -10.88 -0.71
CA GLY A 289 1.16 -12.00 -1.61
C GLY A 289 1.04 -11.48 -3.04
N VAL A 290 1.93 -11.86 -3.93
CA VAL A 290 1.96 -11.30 -5.29
C VAL A 290 1.96 -12.42 -6.30
N ILE A 291 1.03 -12.35 -7.23
CA ILE A 291 1.01 -13.19 -8.43
C ILE A 291 0.99 -12.25 -9.62
N ILE A 292 1.95 -12.43 -10.54
CA ILE A 292 1.99 -11.64 -11.76
C ILE A 292 1.22 -12.37 -12.85
N VAL A 293 0.13 -11.77 -13.30
CA VAL A 293 -0.75 -12.32 -14.34
C VAL A 293 -0.45 -11.60 -15.65
N VAL A 294 0.27 -12.26 -16.55
CA VAL A 294 0.54 -11.75 -17.89
C VAL A 294 -0.66 -12.09 -18.78
N ASN A 295 -1.56 -11.13 -18.94
CA ASN A 295 -2.82 -11.29 -19.66
C ASN A 295 -2.69 -10.88 -21.14
N LYS A 296 -3.68 -11.24 -21.95
CA LYS A 296 -3.71 -11.08 -23.42
C LYS A 296 -2.58 -11.86 -24.12
N TRP A 297 -2.19 -13.00 -23.55
CA TRP A 297 -1.13 -13.85 -24.10
C TRP A 297 -1.49 -14.50 -25.44
N ASP A 298 -2.77 -14.46 -25.82
CA ASP A 298 -3.30 -14.88 -27.12
C ASP A 298 -2.86 -13.96 -28.27
N ILE A 299 -2.65 -12.67 -28.02
CA ILE A 299 -2.24 -11.67 -29.02
C ILE A 299 -0.77 -11.27 -28.91
N PHE A 300 0.04 -12.02 -28.17
CA PHE A 300 1.47 -11.72 -28.03
C PHE A 300 2.17 -11.88 -29.40
N PRO A 301 2.89 -10.85 -29.89
CA PRO A 301 3.51 -10.88 -31.22
C PRO A 301 4.67 -11.88 -31.27
N GLU A 302 4.92 -12.44 -32.46
CA GLU A 302 6.07 -13.33 -32.74
C GLU A 302 6.22 -14.51 -31.76
N LYS A 303 5.07 -15.05 -31.33
CA LYS A 303 5.01 -16.12 -30.34
C LYS A 303 5.68 -17.39 -30.85
N ASN A 304 6.65 -17.88 -30.08
CA ASN A 304 7.38 -19.13 -30.28
C ASN A 304 7.63 -19.82 -28.92
N ASP A 305 8.27 -20.98 -28.95
CA ASP A 305 8.51 -21.80 -27.75
C ASP A 305 9.34 -21.10 -26.66
N LYS A 306 10.12 -20.06 -27.03
CA LYS A 306 10.94 -19.27 -26.11
C LYS A 306 10.27 -17.98 -25.65
N SER A 307 9.07 -17.65 -26.13
CA SER A 307 8.41 -16.37 -25.81
C SER A 307 8.10 -16.21 -24.33
N THR A 308 7.70 -17.27 -23.63
CA THR A 308 7.47 -17.23 -22.18
C THR A 308 8.76 -16.96 -21.42
N LEU A 309 9.86 -17.63 -21.80
CA LEU A 309 11.17 -17.41 -21.19
C LEU A 309 11.64 -15.97 -21.41
N ARG A 310 11.63 -15.48 -22.65
CA ARG A 310 12.02 -14.11 -23.00
C ARG A 310 11.24 -13.06 -22.22
N PHE A 311 9.91 -13.23 -22.08
CA PHE A 311 9.09 -12.29 -21.32
C PHE A 311 9.34 -12.41 -19.82
N THR A 312 9.55 -13.62 -19.30
CA THR A 312 9.91 -13.81 -17.89
C THR A 312 11.24 -13.14 -17.58
N ASP A 313 12.23 -13.26 -18.45
CA ASP A 313 13.55 -12.63 -18.25
C ASP A 313 13.44 -11.10 -18.22
N ASP A 314 12.73 -10.47 -19.18
CA ASP A 314 12.45 -9.02 -19.18
C ASP A 314 11.70 -8.58 -17.91
N LEU A 315 10.73 -9.38 -17.47
CA LEU A 315 9.99 -9.13 -16.23
C LEU A 315 10.92 -9.20 -15.01
N ARG A 316 11.81 -10.20 -14.92
CA ARG A 316 12.73 -10.36 -13.79
C ARG A 316 13.83 -9.30 -13.77
N GLU A 317 14.20 -8.76 -14.93
CA GLU A 317 15.10 -7.62 -15.04
C GLU A 317 14.42 -6.34 -14.51
N LYS A 318 13.21 -6.03 -14.99
CA LYS A 318 12.49 -4.79 -14.64
C LYS A 318 11.87 -4.82 -13.24
N LEU A 319 11.41 -5.98 -12.78
CA LEU A 319 10.78 -6.20 -11.48
C LEU A 319 11.67 -7.10 -10.60
N GLY A 320 12.96 -6.78 -10.52
CA GLY A 320 13.96 -7.55 -9.77
C GLY A 320 13.70 -7.68 -8.26
N PHE A 321 12.81 -6.86 -7.69
CA PHE A 321 12.36 -6.98 -6.30
C PHE A 321 11.18 -7.97 -6.12
N LEU A 322 10.56 -8.44 -7.21
CA LEU A 322 9.47 -9.43 -7.21
C LEU A 322 9.92 -10.81 -7.73
N GLN A 323 11.19 -11.20 -7.53
CA GLN A 323 11.66 -12.53 -7.99
C GLN A 323 10.89 -13.69 -7.34
N TYR A 324 10.38 -13.48 -6.12
CA TYR A 324 9.56 -14.46 -5.42
C TYR A 324 8.17 -14.64 -6.02
N ALA A 325 7.66 -13.68 -6.80
CA ALA A 325 6.28 -13.70 -7.29
C ALA A 325 6.13 -14.66 -8.48
N PRO A 326 5.25 -15.67 -8.43
CA PRO A 326 5.00 -16.56 -9.55
C PRO A 326 4.36 -15.78 -10.73
N VAL A 327 4.68 -16.22 -11.95
CA VAL A 327 4.19 -15.61 -13.19
C VAL A 327 3.23 -16.56 -13.89
N LEU A 328 2.01 -16.10 -14.16
CA LEU A 328 0.97 -16.86 -14.86
C LEU A 328 0.58 -16.16 -16.16
N TYR A 329 0.80 -16.84 -17.29
CA TYR A 329 0.39 -16.37 -18.61
C TYR A 329 -1.06 -16.78 -18.89
N THR A 330 -1.93 -15.81 -19.13
CA THR A 330 -3.38 -16.01 -19.28
C THR A 330 -3.94 -15.28 -20.50
N SER A 331 -5.14 -15.70 -20.91
CA SER A 331 -5.99 -14.91 -21.80
C SER A 331 -7.41 -14.88 -21.24
N ALA A 332 -7.82 -13.73 -20.72
CA ALA A 332 -9.19 -13.54 -20.28
C ALA A 332 -10.23 -13.66 -21.42
N LEU A 333 -9.81 -13.43 -22.67
CA LEU A 333 -10.67 -13.53 -23.85
C LEU A 333 -10.97 -14.99 -24.21
N THR A 334 -9.93 -15.82 -24.30
CA THR A 334 -10.08 -17.24 -24.67
C THR A 334 -10.37 -18.14 -23.47
N GLY A 335 -10.14 -17.65 -22.25
CA GLY A 335 -10.20 -18.43 -21.02
C GLY A 335 -8.92 -19.20 -20.71
N GLN A 336 -7.88 -19.08 -21.53
CA GLN A 336 -6.63 -19.83 -21.34
C GLN A 336 -6.02 -19.57 -19.94
N ARG A 337 -5.91 -20.65 -19.14
CA ARG A 337 -5.23 -20.70 -17.83
C ARG A 337 -5.82 -19.78 -16.76
N VAL A 338 -7.04 -19.29 -16.94
CA VAL A 338 -7.72 -18.46 -15.94
C VAL A 338 -8.08 -19.28 -14.70
N GLU A 339 -8.38 -20.57 -14.89
CA GLU A 339 -8.74 -21.50 -13.84
C GLU A 339 -7.61 -21.71 -12.81
N ARG A 340 -6.35 -21.59 -13.27
CA ARG A 340 -5.15 -21.73 -12.46
C ARG A 340 -4.89 -20.54 -11.54
N VAL A 341 -5.57 -19.42 -11.75
CA VAL A 341 -5.42 -18.21 -10.92
C VAL A 341 -5.80 -18.52 -9.48
N THR A 342 -6.93 -19.17 -9.23
CA THR A 342 -7.39 -19.49 -7.88
C THR A 342 -6.53 -20.54 -7.19
N GLU A 343 -6.02 -21.53 -7.94
CA GLU A 343 -5.08 -22.52 -7.41
C GLU A 343 -3.81 -21.83 -6.90
N LEU A 344 -3.27 -20.91 -7.71
CA LEU A 344 -2.07 -20.17 -7.37
C LEU A 344 -2.30 -19.18 -6.22
N VAL A 345 -3.47 -18.52 -6.17
CA VAL A 345 -3.86 -17.67 -5.05
C VAL A 345 -3.88 -18.46 -3.74
N LYS A 346 -4.52 -19.63 -3.74
CA LYS A 346 -4.56 -20.50 -2.56
C LYS A 346 -3.16 -20.90 -2.11
N TYR A 347 -2.33 -21.37 -3.04
CA TYR A 347 -0.94 -21.71 -2.77
C TYR A 347 -0.15 -20.54 -2.18
N VAL A 348 -0.25 -19.33 -2.75
CA VAL A 348 0.46 -18.14 -2.23
C VAL A 348 -0.06 -17.75 -0.84
N ALA A 349 -1.37 -17.82 -0.58
CA ALA A 349 -1.94 -17.55 0.73
C ALA A 349 -1.44 -18.54 1.80
N GLU A 350 -1.29 -19.82 1.44
CA GLU A 350 -0.68 -20.85 2.29
C GLU A 350 0.80 -20.54 2.57
N GLN A 351 1.57 -20.13 1.56
CA GLN A 351 2.98 -19.73 1.71
C GLN A 351 3.13 -18.51 2.64
N GLN A 352 2.23 -17.52 2.55
CA GLN A 352 2.23 -16.35 3.43
C GLN A 352 1.96 -16.68 4.90
N SER A 353 1.09 -17.67 5.11
CA SER A 353 0.60 -18.06 6.44
C SER A 353 1.48 -19.10 7.11
N MET A 354 2.55 -19.54 6.44
CA MET A 354 3.46 -20.57 6.95
C MET A 354 4.18 -20.11 8.22
N ARG A 355 4.01 -20.90 9.31
CA ARG A 355 4.71 -20.71 10.58
C ARG A 355 5.77 -21.79 10.78
N ILE A 356 7.02 -21.36 10.91
CA ILE A 356 8.17 -22.22 11.12
C ILE A 356 8.48 -22.32 12.62
N LYS A 357 8.76 -23.54 13.09
CA LYS A 357 9.23 -23.75 14.46
C LYS A 357 10.59 -23.10 14.66
N THR A 358 10.74 -22.33 15.73
CA THR A 358 11.97 -21.62 16.06
C THR A 358 13.20 -22.53 16.13
N SER A 359 13.06 -23.77 16.61
CA SER A 359 14.17 -24.75 16.64
C SER A 359 14.71 -25.07 15.25
N VAL A 360 13.83 -25.40 14.30
CA VAL A 360 14.15 -25.74 12.90
C VAL A 360 14.77 -24.52 12.21
N LEU A 361 14.22 -23.33 12.45
CA LEU A 361 14.76 -22.08 11.91
C LEU A 361 16.20 -21.83 12.40
N ASN A 362 16.48 -22.00 13.68
CA ASN A 362 17.82 -21.80 14.21
C ASN A 362 18.80 -22.87 13.74
N GLU A 363 18.35 -24.10 13.51
CA GLU A 363 19.16 -25.17 12.91
C GLU A 363 19.58 -24.82 11.49
N LEU A 364 18.62 -24.45 10.63
CA LEU A 364 18.91 -24.01 9.27
C LEU A 364 19.92 -22.86 9.23
N ILE A 365 19.75 -21.85 10.09
CA ILE A 365 20.63 -20.69 10.10
C ILE A 365 22.03 -21.05 10.58
N ARG A 366 22.17 -21.93 11.58
CA ARG A 366 23.49 -22.42 12.01
C ARG A 366 24.19 -23.16 10.87
N ASP A 367 23.49 -24.03 10.17
CA ASP A 367 24.02 -24.78 9.04
C ASP A 367 24.45 -23.83 7.90
N ALA A 368 23.60 -22.86 7.55
CA ALA A 368 23.91 -21.86 6.52
C ALA A 368 25.15 -21.01 6.89
N VAL A 369 25.28 -20.59 8.15
CA VAL A 369 26.44 -19.86 8.67
C VAL A 369 27.70 -20.72 8.66
N SER A 370 27.59 -22.02 8.91
CA SER A 370 28.74 -22.93 8.86
C SER A 370 29.31 -23.09 7.45
N VAL A 371 28.44 -23.11 6.43
CA VAL A 371 28.82 -23.23 5.01
C VAL A 371 29.37 -21.91 4.46
N ASN A 372 28.77 -20.78 4.85
CA ASN A 372 29.19 -19.45 4.41
C ASN A 372 29.30 -18.50 5.62
N PRO A 373 30.47 -18.49 6.30
CA PRO A 373 30.68 -17.65 7.48
C PRO A 373 30.53 -16.15 7.17
N PRO A 374 29.96 -15.34 8.08
CA PRO A 374 29.89 -13.90 7.90
C PRO A 374 31.27 -13.25 7.75
N PRO A 375 31.41 -12.23 6.88
CA PRO A 375 32.66 -11.51 6.73
C PRO A 375 33.03 -10.76 8.03
N THR A 376 34.32 -10.63 8.28
CA THR A 376 34.83 -9.83 9.41
C THR A 376 34.96 -8.37 8.99
N LYS A 377 34.47 -7.44 9.82
CA LYS A 377 34.55 -5.99 9.56
C LYS A 377 35.23 -5.31 10.74
N LYS A 378 36.33 -4.59 10.48
CA LYS A 378 37.14 -3.90 11.51
C LYS A 378 37.55 -4.82 12.69
N GLY A 379 37.90 -6.07 12.40
CA GLY A 379 38.30 -7.06 13.42
C GLY A 379 37.15 -7.65 14.25
N LYS A 380 35.90 -7.22 14.03
CA LYS A 380 34.71 -7.82 14.65
C LYS A 380 34.00 -8.73 13.65
N GLN A 381 33.65 -9.94 14.10
CA GLN A 381 32.85 -10.88 13.32
C GLN A 381 31.37 -10.74 13.71
N LEU A 382 30.49 -10.74 12.71
CA LEU A 382 29.05 -10.86 12.93
C LEU A 382 28.75 -12.22 13.55
N LYS A 383 28.02 -12.22 14.68
CA LYS A 383 27.52 -13.43 15.32
C LYS A 383 26.00 -13.40 15.28
N ILE A 384 25.39 -14.36 14.59
CA ILE A 384 23.96 -14.60 14.66
C ILE A 384 23.71 -15.47 15.90
N LEU A 385 23.00 -14.91 16.87
CA LEU A 385 22.78 -15.53 18.17
C LEU A 385 21.51 -16.39 18.15
N PHE A 386 20.46 -15.86 17.54
CA PHE A 386 19.14 -16.46 17.56
C PHE A 386 18.26 -15.88 16.45
N VAL A 387 17.38 -16.68 15.87
CA VAL A 387 16.39 -16.21 14.89
C VAL A 387 15.01 -16.72 15.29
N THR A 388 13.98 -15.89 15.16
CA THR A 388 12.59 -16.28 15.41
C THR A 388 11.64 -15.66 14.39
N GLN A 389 10.53 -16.33 14.11
CA GLN A 389 9.44 -15.79 13.30
C GLN A 389 8.42 -15.12 14.23
N VAL A 390 8.12 -13.85 14.00
CA VAL A 390 7.20 -13.05 14.83
C VAL A 390 5.85 -12.78 14.17
N SER A 391 5.79 -12.87 12.85
CA SER A 391 4.54 -12.67 12.09
C SER A 391 4.45 -13.60 10.88
N ILE A 392 3.22 -13.85 10.46
CA ILE A 392 2.79 -14.56 9.25
C ILE A 392 1.87 -13.57 8.51
N VAL A 393 1.99 -13.43 7.19
CA VAL A 393 1.31 -12.37 6.38
C VAL A 393 1.84 -10.92 6.61
N PRO A 394 3.06 -10.58 6.15
CA PRO A 394 4.05 -11.47 5.56
C PRO A 394 4.90 -12.19 6.62
N PRO A 395 5.53 -13.33 6.28
CA PRO A 395 6.54 -13.98 7.11
C PRO A 395 7.62 -12.98 7.54
N THR A 396 7.66 -12.70 8.84
CA THR A 396 8.58 -11.71 9.43
C THR A 396 9.48 -12.42 10.43
N PHE A 397 10.79 -12.34 10.20
CA PHE A 397 11.81 -12.96 11.02
C PHE A 397 12.65 -11.88 11.71
N ILE A 398 12.88 -12.06 13.02
CA ILE A 398 13.84 -11.26 13.76
C ILE A 398 15.13 -12.07 13.93
N ILE A 399 16.23 -11.51 13.44
CA ILE A 399 17.59 -12.04 13.55
C ILE A 399 18.30 -11.27 14.66
N PHE A 400 18.55 -11.93 15.79
CA PHE A 400 19.33 -11.38 16.89
C PHE A 400 20.81 -11.58 16.64
N VAL A 401 21.55 -10.48 16.67
CA VAL A 401 22.98 -10.44 16.42
C VAL A 401 23.72 -9.73 17.55
N ASN A 402 25.03 -9.88 17.59
CA ASN A 402 25.90 -9.12 18.49
C ASN A 402 25.92 -7.62 18.14
N ASP A 403 25.97 -7.28 16.86
CA ASP A 403 26.00 -5.89 16.39
C ASP A 403 25.29 -5.78 15.03
N PRO A 404 24.14 -5.09 14.95
CA PRO A 404 23.39 -4.90 13.71
C PRO A 404 24.19 -4.22 12.59
N GLU A 405 25.16 -3.35 12.91
CA GLU A 405 25.95 -2.63 11.90
C GLU A 405 26.94 -3.55 11.13
N LEU A 406 27.16 -4.76 11.66
CA LEU A 406 27.97 -5.79 11.00
C LEU A 406 27.16 -6.59 9.97
N MET A 407 25.82 -6.53 10.01
CA MET A 407 24.98 -7.23 9.03
C MET A 407 24.93 -6.46 7.72
N HIS A 408 25.74 -6.88 6.75
CA HIS A 408 25.71 -6.32 5.40
C HIS A 408 24.52 -6.86 4.58
N PHE A 409 23.94 -6.03 3.70
CA PHE A 409 22.77 -6.40 2.89
C PHE A 409 22.98 -7.68 2.08
N SER A 410 24.20 -7.94 1.60
CA SER A 410 24.51 -9.15 0.82
C SER A 410 24.40 -10.42 1.67
N TYR A 411 24.76 -10.34 2.95
CA TYR A 411 24.63 -11.47 3.87
C TYR A 411 23.17 -11.66 4.30
N LEU A 412 22.42 -10.55 4.47
CA LEU A 412 20.99 -10.61 4.72
C LEU A 412 20.23 -11.29 3.56
N ARG A 413 20.58 -10.96 2.30
CA ARG A 413 20.05 -11.64 1.10
C ARG A 413 20.45 -13.12 1.04
N PHE A 414 21.66 -13.46 1.45
CA PHE A 414 22.08 -14.86 1.57
C PHE A 414 21.16 -15.63 2.53
N ILE A 415 20.86 -15.07 3.71
CA ILE A 415 19.94 -15.66 4.66
C ILE A 415 18.52 -15.78 4.08
N GLU A 416 18.01 -14.72 3.43
CA GLU A 416 16.72 -14.76 2.75
C GLU A 416 16.64 -15.91 1.73
N ASN A 417 17.65 -16.04 0.87
CA ASN A 417 17.70 -17.11 -0.14
C ASN A 417 17.69 -18.49 0.51
N ARG A 418 18.40 -18.69 1.62
CA ARG A 418 18.39 -19.98 2.34
C ARG A 418 17.03 -20.31 2.95
N LEU A 419 16.32 -19.30 3.45
CA LEU A 419 14.94 -19.47 3.91
C LEU A 419 14.02 -19.88 2.75
N ARG A 420 14.14 -19.22 1.60
CA ARG A 420 13.34 -19.54 0.41
C ARG A 420 13.65 -20.92 -0.17
N GLU A 421 14.92 -21.30 -0.27
CA GLU A 421 15.31 -22.64 -0.74
C GLU A 421 14.78 -23.75 0.15
N SER A 422 14.72 -23.52 1.46
CA SER A 422 14.35 -24.54 2.44
C SER A 422 12.84 -24.65 2.67
N PHE A 423 12.13 -23.52 2.62
CA PHE A 423 10.72 -23.44 2.98
C PHE A 423 9.82 -22.94 1.85
N GLY A 424 10.38 -22.56 0.70
CA GLY A 424 9.64 -22.00 -0.43
C GLY A 424 9.43 -20.49 -0.28
N PHE A 425 8.31 -20.10 0.33
CA PHE A 425 7.85 -18.70 0.37
C PHE A 425 7.64 -18.08 -1.02
N GLU A 426 7.28 -18.91 -2.00
CA GLU A 426 6.91 -18.43 -3.32
C GLU A 426 5.62 -17.60 -3.24
N GLY A 427 5.61 -16.47 -3.93
CA GLY A 427 4.53 -15.49 -3.92
C GLY A 427 4.48 -14.59 -2.70
N THR A 428 5.33 -14.77 -1.68
CA THR A 428 5.37 -13.88 -0.52
C THR A 428 6.71 -13.16 -0.34
N PRO A 429 6.69 -11.84 -0.02
CA PRO A 429 7.86 -11.18 0.51
C PRO A 429 8.21 -11.77 1.89
N ILE A 430 9.51 -11.78 2.22
CA ILE A 430 10.01 -12.12 3.55
C ILE A 430 10.53 -10.83 4.17
N ARG A 431 10.13 -10.53 5.40
CA ARG A 431 10.68 -9.39 6.16
C ARG A 431 11.74 -9.88 7.14
N LEU A 432 12.98 -9.42 6.96
CA LEU A 432 14.08 -9.71 7.88
C LEU A 432 14.43 -8.47 8.69
N VAL A 433 14.26 -8.56 10.01
CA VAL A 433 14.56 -7.47 10.95
C VAL A 433 15.77 -7.88 11.78
N VAL A 434 16.83 -7.07 11.73
CA VAL A 434 18.06 -7.33 12.50
C VAL A 434 18.00 -6.54 13.80
N ARG A 435 18.22 -7.22 14.94
CA ARG A 435 18.25 -6.57 16.26
C ARG A 435 19.49 -6.96 17.04
N ALA A 436 20.02 -6.02 17.82
CA ALA A 436 21.01 -6.34 18.83
C ALA A 436 20.31 -7.10 19.96
N ARG A 437 20.92 -8.18 20.47
CA ARG A 437 20.48 -8.74 21.74
C ARG A 437 20.92 -7.78 22.85
N LYS A 438 19.97 -7.15 23.55
CA LYS A 438 20.28 -6.50 24.83
C LYS A 438 20.69 -7.60 25.79
N GLU A 439 21.88 -7.50 26.38
CA GLU A 439 22.20 -8.28 27.57
C GLU A 439 21.21 -7.83 28.64
N GLU A 440 20.31 -8.72 29.05
CA GLU A 440 19.66 -8.59 30.36
C GLU A 440 20.77 -8.86 31.37
N GLU A 441 21.12 -7.84 32.17
CA GLU A 441 21.97 -8.00 33.37
C GLU A 441 21.33 -8.95 34.39
#